data_AF-A0A5P8P171-F1
#
_entry.id   AF-A0A5P8P171-F1
#
_cell.length_a   1.000
_cell.length_b   1.000
_cell.length_c   1.000
_cell.angle_alpha   90.00
_cell.angle_beta   90.00
_cell.angle_gamma   90.00
#
_symmetry.space_group_name_H-M   'P 1'
#
loop_
_entity.id
_entity.type
_entity.pdbx_description
1 polymer ?
#
loop_
_entity_poly.entity_id
_entity_poly.type
_entity_poly.pdbx_seq_one_letter_code
_entity_poly.pdbx_strand_id
1 'polypeptide(L)'
;MNKWLSLIACTILVVSITGCDGDDGISGVAGVDGEDAGLSVSFKSIATPSTDEEKNALNVSDTVTVNGQNQSISATKLLSTGDNDNGEIYGLSKDMNDAALQMDDGNPYICNGTSNPNGSGSGLDFVSILQKNDKLYMVSQFECQIGSMYINELTQNTNTGELSVKANTLKFISQKSEFGGYVHCAGMKTPWESHLGSEEYEPNARDLNVTSGEIDQYYGFIDKYWGGDLTKANPYYYGWTPEVTIDANGNSVYTKHYSMGRMSHELSYVMPDNKTVYMSDDGDNVGLFMYVADEAMDLSSGTLYAAKWHQKSSLNGGSAYISWIELAHATDAEIRAYLDPDDDVTTNDSLNFTDIFDVEEPNASNECPTVGFLPANTSFGLECLRVKAGMDKAAAYLETRRYAGMMGATTEFRKEEGITFDAANNKLYVGMSQIAKGMEDNKKYGVDNDSYDKGSNNDIKLPFNDCGAVYELEVNNSYQAISMQAVITGTPIDEDANGNKCDLNGISNPDNVTFLPDSNILMIGEDTGNHENNIVWAYDLKKKELQRVIATPLGAETTSPFWYKDINGFGYMMVVTQHPDTTSDDAGQSSASVLGPIKF
;
A
#
# COMPACT_ATOMS: atom_id res chain seq x y z
N MET A 1 27.46 -34.83 -68.25
CA MET A 1 26.90 -33.79 -69.15
C MET A 1 26.53 -32.58 -68.31
N ASN A 2 26.72 -31.35 -68.81
CA ASN A 2 26.20 -30.04 -68.35
C ASN A 2 26.05 -29.76 -66.82
N LYS A 3 26.56 -28.66 -66.25
CA LYS A 3 27.30 -27.50 -66.81
C LYS A 3 28.01 -26.74 -65.65
N TRP A 4 29.30 -26.45 -65.85
CA TRP A 4 30.07 -25.21 -65.55
C TRP A 4 29.92 -24.41 -64.23
N LEU A 5 31.07 -23.89 -63.80
CA LEU A 5 31.33 -23.06 -62.60
C LEU A 5 30.67 -21.67 -62.63
N SER A 6 30.57 -21.05 -61.45
CA SER A 6 30.95 -19.64 -61.25
C SER A 6 31.65 -19.46 -59.88
N LEU A 7 32.28 -18.30 -59.68
CA LEU A 7 33.14 -17.98 -58.52
C LEU A 7 32.36 -17.50 -57.30
N ILE A 8 32.91 -17.74 -56.11
CA ILE A 8 32.88 -16.77 -54.99
C ILE A 8 34.34 -16.55 -54.56
N ALA A 9 34.72 -15.30 -54.32
CA ALA A 9 36.06 -14.92 -53.90
C ALA A 9 36.20 -15.02 -52.37
N CYS A 10 37.36 -15.47 -51.89
CA CYS A 10 37.68 -15.47 -50.46
C CYS A 10 38.43 -14.17 -50.13
N THR A 11 37.78 -13.25 -49.42
CA THR A 11 38.38 -12.03 -48.89
C THR A 11 38.44 -12.15 -47.37
N ILE A 12 39.65 -12.26 -46.82
CA ILE A 12 39.85 -12.28 -45.37
C ILE A 12 39.71 -10.86 -44.85
N LEU A 13 38.75 -10.62 -43.96
CA LEU A 13 38.70 -9.42 -43.13
C LEU A 13 39.02 -9.81 -41.68
N VAL A 14 40.09 -9.27 -41.12
CA VAL A 14 40.44 -9.46 -39.71
C VAL A 14 39.59 -8.49 -38.90
N VAL A 15 38.67 -9.01 -38.08
CA VAL A 15 38.01 -8.24 -37.02
C VAL A 15 38.73 -8.54 -35.72
N SER A 16 39.34 -7.52 -35.13
CA SER A 16 39.98 -7.59 -33.82
C SER A 16 38.91 -7.60 -32.74
N ILE A 17 38.62 -8.77 -32.17
CA ILE A 17 37.79 -8.88 -30.96
C ILE A 17 38.69 -8.55 -29.76
N THR A 18 38.65 -7.29 -29.31
CA THR A 18 39.18 -6.91 -28.00
C THR A 18 38.10 -7.16 -26.95
N GLY A 19 38.09 -8.37 -26.40
CA GLY A 19 37.50 -8.58 -25.09
C GLY A 19 38.41 -7.96 -24.03
N CYS A 20 37.81 -7.28 -23.06
CA CYS A 20 38.43 -6.99 -21.77
C CYS A 20 37.50 -7.56 -20.71
N ASP A 21 37.94 -8.61 -20.02
CA ASP A 21 37.32 -9.03 -18.77
C ASP A 21 37.52 -7.93 -17.71
N GLY A 22 36.53 -7.73 -16.84
CA GLY A 22 36.61 -6.76 -15.74
C GLY A 22 37.34 -7.35 -14.53
N ASP A 23 38.67 -7.38 -14.56
CA ASP A 23 39.52 -7.91 -13.48
C ASP A 23 39.42 -7.09 -12.18
N ASP A 24 39.41 -7.78 -11.03
CA ASP A 24 39.36 -7.17 -9.69
C ASP A 24 40.60 -6.27 -9.43
N GLY A 25 40.39 -4.96 -9.30
CA GLY A 25 41.46 -3.95 -9.28
C GLY A 25 42.32 -3.87 -8.01
N ILE A 26 43.15 -4.88 -7.70
CA ILE A 26 44.18 -4.80 -6.63
C ILE A 26 45.39 -3.96 -7.06
N SER A 27 45.17 -2.69 -7.46
CA SER A 27 46.21 -1.65 -7.48
C SER A 27 45.60 -0.25 -7.48
N GLY A 28 46.06 0.61 -6.57
CA GLY A 28 45.52 1.95 -6.37
C GLY A 28 45.90 2.95 -7.47
N VAL A 29 45.11 2.99 -8.54
CA VAL A 29 44.96 4.15 -9.43
C VAL A 29 43.49 4.51 -9.42
N ALA A 30 43.15 5.79 -9.31
CA ALA A 30 41.76 6.23 -9.45
C ALA A 30 41.32 6.01 -10.90
N GLY A 31 40.59 4.91 -11.14
CA GLY A 31 39.65 4.87 -12.26
C GLY A 31 38.65 6.00 -12.09
N VAL A 32 38.15 6.54 -13.19
CA VAL A 32 36.92 7.33 -13.13
C VAL A 32 35.82 6.33 -12.80
N ASP A 33 35.07 6.55 -11.73
CA ASP A 33 33.87 5.76 -11.46
C ASP A 33 33.00 5.81 -12.71
N GLY A 34 32.48 4.65 -13.15
CA GLY A 34 31.58 4.62 -14.30
C GLY A 34 30.40 5.54 -14.03
N GLU A 35 30.10 6.47 -14.94
CA GLU A 35 28.94 7.34 -14.79
C GLU A 35 27.69 6.45 -14.74
N ASP A 36 27.11 6.28 -13.54
CA ASP A 36 25.82 5.63 -13.35
C ASP A 36 24.82 6.28 -14.30
N ALA A 37 24.37 5.54 -15.32
CA ALA A 37 23.58 6.08 -16.44
C ALA A 37 22.13 6.44 -16.08
N GLY A 38 21.85 6.66 -14.79
CA GLY A 38 20.56 7.05 -14.25
C GLY A 38 20.28 8.54 -14.37
N LEU A 39 19.00 8.88 -14.27
CA LEU A 39 18.46 10.23 -14.30
C LEU A 39 18.92 11.01 -13.07
N SER A 40 19.60 12.13 -13.33
CA SER A 40 19.91 13.12 -12.30
C SER A 40 18.68 14.01 -12.08
N VAL A 41 17.89 13.70 -11.06
CA VAL A 41 16.63 14.40 -10.73
C VAL A 41 16.79 15.17 -9.42
N SER A 42 16.24 16.39 -9.35
CA SER A 42 16.04 17.12 -8.10
C SER A 42 14.91 18.14 -8.21
N PHE A 43 14.21 18.38 -7.10
CA PHE A 43 13.13 19.36 -7.01
C PHE A 43 13.62 20.65 -6.34
N LYS A 44 13.01 21.78 -6.68
CA LYS A 44 13.17 23.01 -5.91
C LYS A 44 12.32 22.90 -4.64
N SER A 45 12.96 22.63 -3.51
CA SER A 45 12.27 22.49 -2.22
C SER A 45 11.41 23.71 -1.93
N ILE A 46 10.15 23.49 -1.52
CA ILE A 46 9.30 24.53 -0.96
C ILE A 46 9.66 24.80 0.52
N ALA A 47 9.27 25.98 1.02
CA ALA A 47 9.34 26.29 2.44
C ALA A 47 8.30 25.48 3.24
N THR A 48 8.46 25.42 4.56
CA THR A 48 7.37 24.99 5.45
C THR A 48 6.25 26.05 5.43
N PRO A 49 4.97 25.69 5.29
CA PRO A 49 3.86 26.63 5.42
C PRO A 49 3.93 27.43 6.73
N SER A 50 3.72 28.75 6.66
CA SER A 50 3.97 29.67 7.78
C SER A 50 2.82 30.62 8.08
N THR A 51 1.98 30.89 7.09
CA THR A 51 0.80 31.76 7.16
C THR A 51 -0.48 30.94 6.99
N ASP A 52 -1.61 31.47 7.47
CA ASP A 52 -2.91 30.79 7.37
C ASP A 52 -3.30 30.46 5.91
N GLU A 53 -2.90 31.31 4.95
CA GLU A 53 -3.09 31.11 3.50
C GLU A 53 -2.23 29.96 2.97
N GLU A 54 -0.94 29.90 3.32
CA GLU A 54 -0.08 28.78 2.95
C GLU A 54 -0.57 27.47 3.59
N LYS A 55 -0.96 27.47 4.86
CA LYS A 55 -1.35 26.26 5.60
C LYS A 55 -2.64 25.62 5.10
N ASN A 56 -3.59 26.40 4.58
CA ASN A 56 -4.90 25.92 4.14
C ASN A 56 -4.95 25.55 2.65
N ALA A 57 -3.83 25.64 1.92
CA ALA A 57 -3.73 25.38 0.49
C ALA A 57 -2.77 24.23 0.17
N LEU A 58 -2.95 23.60 -1.00
CA LEU A 58 -2.01 22.60 -1.53
C LEU A 58 -0.77 23.31 -2.11
N ASN A 59 0.36 23.21 -1.41
CA ASN A 59 1.63 23.81 -1.84
C ASN A 59 2.46 22.76 -2.59
N VAL A 60 2.99 23.10 -3.77
CA VAL A 60 3.89 22.21 -4.53
C VAL A 60 5.12 22.93 -5.08
N SER A 61 6.18 22.17 -5.32
CA SER A 61 7.36 22.62 -6.06
C SER A 61 6.95 23.08 -7.47
N ASP A 62 7.43 24.26 -7.89
CA ASP A 62 7.20 24.81 -9.23
C ASP A 62 8.25 24.38 -10.27
N THR A 63 9.33 23.71 -9.83
CA THR A 63 10.50 23.40 -10.66
C THR A 63 11.10 22.04 -10.32
N VAL A 64 11.17 21.16 -11.32
CA VAL A 64 12.04 19.97 -11.29
C VAL A 64 13.23 20.19 -12.21
N THR A 65 14.40 19.70 -11.82
CA THR A 65 15.60 19.63 -12.65
C THR A 65 15.83 18.18 -13.03
N VAL A 66 15.85 17.87 -14.32
CA VAL A 66 16.17 16.53 -14.82
C VAL A 66 17.36 16.63 -15.77
N ASN A 67 18.41 15.86 -15.52
CA ASN A 67 19.66 15.83 -16.31
C ASN A 67 20.24 17.24 -16.52
N GLY A 68 20.16 18.08 -15.47
CA GLY A 68 20.60 19.47 -15.48
C GLY A 68 19.70 20.46 -16.25
N GLN A 69 18.54 20.03 -16.75
CA GLN A 69 17.54 20.89 -17.40
C GLN A 69 16.38 21.16 -16.44
N ASN A 70 16.13 22.44 -16.15
CA ASN A 70 14.99 22.88 -15.36
C ASN A 70 13.70 22.81 -16.19
N GLN A 71 12.64 22.27 -15.59
CA GLN A 71 11.30 22.17 -16.14
C GLN A 71 10.31 22.75 -15.13
N SER A 72 9.35 23.54 -15.62
CA SER A 72 8.25 24.03 -14.79
C SER A 72 7.25 22.90 -14.55
N ILE A 73 6.81 22.74 -13.32
CA ILE A 73 5.79 21.77 -12.90
C ILE A 73 4.73 22.46 -12.05
N SER A 74 3.55 21.85 -11.95
CA SER A 74 2.44 22.33 -11.12
C SER A 74 1.49 21.19 -10.77
N ALA A 75 0.72 21.34 -9.70
CA ALA A 75 -0.42 20.48 -9.42
C ALA A 75 -1.56 20.80 -10.39
N THR A 76 -2.10 19.78 -11.06
CA THR A 76 -3.32 19.88 -11.87
C THR A 76 -4.40 19.04 -11.19
N LYS A 77 -5.41 19.68 -10.59
CA LYS A 77 -6.56 18.97 -10.01
C LYS A 77 -7.40 18.33 -11.11
N LEU A 78 -7.77 17.07 -10.90
CA LEU A 78 -8.55 16.24 -11.82
C LEU A 78 -10.01 16.10 -11.36
N LEU A 79 -10.24 15.77 -10.08
CA LEU A 79 -11.55 15.71 -9.41
C LEU A 79 -11.42 16.02 -7.90
N SER A 80 -12.50 16.48 -7.29
CA SER A 80 -12.73 16.46 -5.84
C SER A 80 -13.98 15.66 -5.49
N THR A 81 -14.08 15.12 -4.27
CA THR A 81 -15.30 14.43 -3.79
C THR A 81 -16.51 15.36 -3.88
N GLY A 82 -17.66 14.79 -4.26
CA GLY A 82 -18.87 15.57 -4.53
C GLY A 82 -18.97 16.16 -5.95
N ASP A 83 -17.92 16.12 -6.77
CA ASP A 83 -18.03 16.47 -8.20
C ASP A 83 -19.06 15.58 -8.90
N ASN A 84 -19.88 16.18 -9.77
CA ASN A 84 -20.93 15.49 -10.52
C ASN A 84 -20.60 15.43 -12.02
N ASP A 85 -20.59 14.22 -12.58
CA ASP A 85 -20.47 14.00 -14.01
C ASP A 85 -21.50 12.95 -14.47
N ASN A 86 -22.15 13.21 -15.61
CA ASN A 86 -23.26 12.44 -16.20
C ASN A 86 -24.48 12.08 -15.30
N GLY A 87 -24.45 12.41 -14.01
CA GLY A 87 -25.45 12.06 -13.00
C GLY A 87 -24.85 11.29 -11.81
N GLU A 88 -23.69 10.68 -11.99
CA GLU A 88 -22.85 10.10 -10.92
C GLU A 88 -22.18 11.20 -10.09
N ILE A 89 -21.91 10.92 -8.82
CA ILE A 89 -21.18 11.80 -7.89
C ILE A 89 -19.89 11.08 -7.48
N TYR A 90 -18.75 11.74 -7.59
CA TYR A 90 -17.44 11.16 -7.24
C TYR A 90 -17.34 10.97 -5.71
N GLY A 91 -17.01 9.74 -5.29
CA GLY A 91 -16.94 9.34 -3.88
C GLY A 91 -18.29 8.97 -3.23
N LEU A 92 -19.40 8.91 -3.96
CA LEU A 92 -20.70 8.50 -3.42
C LEU A 92 -20.78 6.98 -3.21
N SER A 93 -20.79 6.54 -1.95
CA SER A 93 -20.92 5.13 -1.61
C SER A 93 -22.30 4.56 -1.94
N LYS A 94 -22.35 3.25 -2.22
CA LYS A 94 -23.57 2.56 -2.69
C LYS A 94 -23.80 1.24 -1.94
N ASP A 95 -25.05 0.78 -1.93
CA ASP A 95 -25.47 -0.47 -1.28
C ASP A 95 -25.19 -1.72 -2.14
N MET A 96 -25.55 -2.90 -1.60
CA MET A 96 -25.47 -4.19 -2.30
C MET A 96 -26.25 -4.28 -3.63
N ASN A 97 -27.10 -3.28 -3.96
CA ASN A 97 -27.87 -3.18 -5.19
C ASN A 97 -27.31 -2.13 -6.18
N ASP A 98 -26.14 -1.55 -5.90
CA ASP A 98 -25.58 -0.34 -6.54
C ASP A 98 -26.46 0.93 -6.37
N ALA A 99 -27.32 0.99 -5.37
CA ALA A 99 -28.13 2.17 -5.06
C ALA A 99 -27.36 3.16 -4.18
N ALA A 100 -27.46 4.45 -4.49
CA ALA A 100 -26.78 5.51 -3.74
C ALA A 100 -27.19 5.55 -2.27
N LEU A 101 -26.21 5.52 -1.36
CA LEU A 101 -26.44 5.56 0.08
C LEU A 101 -26.76 6.98 0.57
N GLN A 102 -27.49 7.02 1.68
CA GLN A 102 -27.81 8.25 2.42
C GLN A 102 -27.47 8.08 3.89
N MET A 103 -27.02 9.17 4.50
CA MET A 103 -26.85 9.30 5.93
C MET A 103 -28.21 9.54 6.61
N ASP A 104 -28.26 9.38 7.93
CA ASP A 104 -29.49 9.41 8.74
C ASP A 104 -30.22 10.79 8.70
N ASP A 105 -29.55 11.85 8.23
CA ASP A 105 -30.10 13.17 7.99
C ASP A 105 -30.72 13.35 6.58
N GLY A 106 -30.54 12.36 5.70
CA GLY A 106 -31.01 12.35 4.31
C GLY A 106 -30.01 12.88 3.28
N ASN A 107 -28.79 13.28 3.68
CA ASN A 107 -27.74 13.66 2.73
C ASN A 107 -27.10 12.43 2.07
N PRO A 108 -26.59 12.53 0.82
CA PRO A 108 -25.83 11.44 0.19
C PRO A 108 -24.57 11.11 1.00
N TYR A 109 -24.25 9.82 1.15
CA TYR A 109 -23.01 9.43 1.83
C TYR A 109 -21.82 9.49 0.87
N ILE A 110 -21.02 10.56 0.99
CA ILE A 110 -19.81 10.79 0.20
C ILE A 110 -18.60 10.45 1.07
N CYS A 111 -17.75 9.53 0.63
CA CYS A 111 -16.50 9.21 1.31
C CYS A 111 -15.47 10.35 1.09
N ASN A 112 -15.27 11.17 2.12
CA ASN A 112 -14.46 12.41 2.07
C ASN A 112 -13.92 12.86 3.45
N GLY A 113 -13.83 11.96 4.43
CA GLY A 113 -13.45 12.27 5.81
C GLY A 113 -14.54 12.92 6.66
N THR A 114 -15.41 13.72 6.04
CA THR A 114 -16.30 14.66 6.76
C THR A 114 -17.76 14.23 6.84
N SER A 115 -18.22 13.32 5.97
CA SER A 115 -19.66 12.95 5.88
C SER A 115 -20.13 11.95 6.93
N ASN A 116 -19.24 11.26 7.66
CA ASN A 116 -19.61 10.29 8.69
C ASN A 116 -19.40 10.87 10.10
N PRO A 117 -20.46 11.17 10.88
CA PRO A 117 -20.35 11.75 12.21
C PRO A 117 -19.83 10.76 13.29
N ASN A 118 -19.65 9.48 12.94
CA ASN A 118 -18.91 8.52 13.77
C ASN A 118 -17.38 8.55 13.48
N GLY A 119 -16.93 9.39 12.54
CA GLY A 119 -15.51 9.74 12.35
C GLY A 119 -14.61 8.61 11.87
N SER A 120 -15.11 7.74 10.99
CA SER A 120 -14.50 6.42 10.75
C SER A 120 -14.16 6.10 9.29
N GLY A 121 -14.24 7.05 8.37
CA GLY A 121 -13.87 6.85 6.97
C GLY A 121 -13.33 8.13 6.35
N SER A 122 -12.16 8.02 5.73
CA SER A 122 -11.11 9.02 5.64
C SER A 122 -11.13 9.76 4.29
N GLY A 123 -11.46 9.07 3.17
CA GLY A 123 -11.86 9.75 1.94
C GLY A 123 -11.42 9.10 0.63
N LEU A 124 -10.97 9.92 -0.31
CA LEU A 124 -10.34 9.45 -1.55
C LEU A 124 -8.92 9.00 -1.25
N ASP A 125 -8.58 7.78 -1.64
CA ASP A 125 -7.23 7.23 -1.49
C ASP A 125 -6.57 6.98 -2.86
N PHE A 126 -5.90 5.84 -3.05
CA PHE A 126 -5.08 5.53 -4.21
C PHE A 126 -5.82 5.76 -5.52
N VAL A 127 -5.13 6.44 -6.43
CA VAL A 127 -5.60 6.73 -7.78
C VAL A 127 -4.57 6.22 -8.78
N SER A 128 -5.01 5.37 -9.71
CA SER A 128 -4.18 4.83 -10.78
C SER A 128 -4.49 5.44 -12.14
N ILE A 129 -3.46 5.70 -12.94
CA ILE A 129 -3.59 6.01 -14.38
C ILE A 129 -3.23 4.76 -15.19
N LEU A 130 -4.22 4.20 -15.90
CA LEU A 130 -4.11 2.98 -16.70
C LEU A 130 -4.09 3.32 -18.21
N GLN A 131 -3.15 2.75 -18.96
CA GLN A 131 -3.01 2.89 -20.41
C GLN A 131 -3.54 1.64 -21.12
N LYS A 132 -4.83 1.63 -21.48
CA LYS A 132 -5.51 0.43 -21.99
C LYS A 132 -6.52 0.79 -23.09
N ASN A 133 -6.69 -0.08 -24.08
CA ASN A 133 -7.63 0.10 -25.20
C ASN A 133 -7.48 1.45 -25.94
N ASP A 134 -6.23 1.88 -26.22
CA ASP A 134 -5.88 3.18 -26.81
C ASP A 134 -6.42 4.41 -26.05
N LYS A 135 -6.61 4.28 -24.72
CA LYS A 135 -7.12 5.32 -23.82
C LYS A 135 -6.30 5.44 -22.55
N LEU A 136 -6.48 6.57 -21.89
CA LEU A 136 -6.13 6.78 -20.48
C LEU A 136 -7.39 6.62 -19.62
N TYR A 137 -7.31 5.79 -18.59
CA TYR A 137 -8.31 5.65 -17.55
C TYR A 137 -7.73 6.10 -16.21
N MET A 138 -8.54 6.79 -15.42
CA MET A 138 -8.29 7.02 -13.99
C MET A 138 -9.20 6.06 -13.23
N VAL A 139 -8.64 5.27 -12.32
CA VAL A 139 -9.39 4.46 -11.35
C VAL A 139 -9.00 4.93 -9.96
N SER A 140 -10.01 5.19 -9.13
CA SER A 140 -9.87 5.78 -7.80
C SER A 140 -10.61 4.92 -6.78
N GLN A 141 -9.95 4.61 -5.66
CA GLN A 141 -10.58 3.93 -4.53
C GLN A 141 -10.76 4.87 -3.33
N PHE A 142 -11.59 4.45 -2.37
CA PHE A 142 -12.07 5.31 -1.28
C PHE A 142 -12.06 4.56 0.05
N GLU A 143 -11.34 5.13 1.00
CA GLU A 143 -11.10 4.62 2.34
C GLU A 143 -12.27 4.94 3.27
N CYS A 144 -13.32 4.13 3.22
CA CYS A 144 -14.44 4.15 4.15
C CYS A 144 -14.91 2.72 4.41
N GLN A 145 -15.65 2.45 5.51
CA GLN A 145 -16.24 1.12 5.77
C GLN A 145 -16.97 0.53 4.56
N ILE A 146 -17.64 1.40 3.80
CA ILE A 146 -18.29 1.03 2.54
C ILE A 146 -17.34 1.48 1.42
N GLY A 147 -16.29 0.67 1.26
CA GLY A 147 -15.23 0.88 0.29
C GLY A 147 -15.83 1.10 -1.08
N SER A 148 -15.44 2.18 -1.72
CA SER A 148 -16.05 2.63 -2.97
C SER A 148 -14.96 2.74 -4.04
N MET A 149 -15.31 2.46 -5.29
CA MET A 149 -14.38 2.59 -6.41
C MET A 149 -15.06 3.26 -7.61
N TYR A 150 -14.32 4.13 -8.29
CA TYR A 150 -14.78 4.90 -9.44
C TYR A 150 -13.79 4.83 -10.60
N ILE A 151 -14.32 4.91 -11.83
CA ILE A 151 -13.53 4.98 -13.07
C ILE A 151 -14.00 6.15 -13.94
N ASN A 152 -13.06 6.87 -14.55
CA ASN A 152 -13.31 7.83 -15.62
C ASN A 152 -12.23 7.73 -16.70
N GLU A 153 -12.48 8.28 -17.89
CA GLU A 153 -11.44 8.47 -18.90
C GLU A 153 -10.71 9.79 -18.65
N LEU A 154 -9.42 9.85 -18.99
CA LEU A 154 -8.63 11.08 -19.04
C LEU A 154 -8.41 11.52 -20.50
N THR A 155 -8.15 12.80 -20.69
CA THR A 155 -7.60 13.36 -21.93
C THR A 155 -6.24 14.00 -21.64
N GLN A 156 -5.33 13.95 -22.62
CA GLN A 156 -3.98 14.47 -22.51
C GLN A 156 -3.69 15.39 -23.70
N ASN A 157 -3.14 16.58 -23.43
CA ASN A 157 -2.67 17.49 -24.45
C ASN A 157 -1.35 16.98 -25.05
N THR A 158 -1.38 16.52 -26.30
CA THR A 158 -0.24 15.88 -26.99
C THR A 158 1.00 16.76 -27.18
N ASN A 159 0.90 18.08 -26.92
CA ASN A 159 2.04 19.00 -27.02
C ASN A 159 2.63 19.36 -25.65
N THR A 160 1.78 19.55 -24.63
CA THR A 160 2.20 20.02 -23.30
C THR A 160 2.31 18.90 -22.27
N GLY A 161 1.54 17.82 -22.39
CA GLY A 161 1.36 16.81 -21.35
C GLY A 161 0.26 17.17 -20.33
N GLU A 162 -0.49 18.24 -20.52
CA GLU A 162 -1.57 18.61 -19.60
C GLU A 162 -2.67 17.53 -19.58
N LEU A 163 -2.98 16.97 -18.40
CA LEU A 163 -4.02 15.97 -18.17
C LEU A 163 -5.31 16.65 -17.69
N SER A 164 -6.47 16.12 -18.09
CA SER A 164 -7.78 16.54 -17.59
C SER A 164 -8.82 15.43 -17.72
N VAL A 165 -9.84 15.43 -16.86
CA VAL A 165 -10.92 14.43 -16.90
C VAL A 165 -11.82 14.62 -18.12
N LYS A 166 -12.17 13.51 -18.76
CA LYS A 166 -13.08 13.50 -19.90
C LYS A 166 -14.53 13.53 -19.41
N ALA A 167 -15.20 14.67 -19.60
CA ALA A 167 -16.60 14.83 -19.22
C ALA A 167 -17.53 13.79 -19.87
N ASN A 168 -18.54 13.37 -19.12
CA ASN A 168 -19.50 12.30 -19.38
C ASN A 168 -18.87 10.89 -19.43
N THR A 169 -17.89 10.60 -18.57
CA THR A 169 -17.24 9.28 -18.48
C THR A 169 -17.09 8.70 -17.07
N LEU A 170 -17.43 9.45 -16.02
CA LEU A 170 -17.43 8.94 -14.63
C LEU A 170 -18.41 7.77 -14.47
N LYS A 171 -17.98 6.71 -13.80
CA LYS A 171 -18.82 5.57 -13.41
C LYS A 171 -18.39 5.02 -12.05
N PHE A 172 -19.36 4.62 -11.24
CA PHE A 172 -19.11 3.72 -10.11
C PHE A 172 -18.72 2.32 -10.62
N ILE A 173 -17.78 1.68 -9.94
CA ILE A 173 -17.40 0.28 -10.16
C ILE A 173 -18.24 -0.58 -9.21
N SER A 174 -19.05 -1.49 -9.74
CA SER A 174 -19.86 -2.40 -8.92
C SER A 174 -18.97 -3.49 -8.30
N GLN A 175 -19.10 -3.65 -6.98
CA GLN A 175 -18.28 -4.56 -6.16
C GLN A 175 -19.09 -5.72 -5.54
N LYS A 176 -20.39 -5.79 -5.85
CA LYS A 176 -21.36 -6.69 -5.19
C LYS A 176 -21.15 -8.18 -5.46
N SER A 177 -20.33 -8.57 -6.44
CA SER A 177 -19.96 -9.98 -6.64
C SER A 177 -19.01 -10.51 -5.55
N GLU A 178 -18.28 -9.61 -4.89
CA GLU A 178 -17.33 -9.94 -3.82
C GLU A 178 -17.70 -9.21 -2.51
N PHE A 179 -19.00 -9.22 -2.16
CA PHE A 179 -19.54 -8.76 -0.85
C PHE A 179 -19.39 -7.26 -0.53
N GLY A 180 -19.00 -6.46 -1.53
CA GLY A 180 -18.72 -5.02 -1.37
C GLY A 180 -17.25 -4.74 -1.05
N GLY A 181 -16.90 -3.45 -1.04
CA GLY A 181 -15.58 -2.96 -0.63
C GLY A 181 -15.56 -2.54 0.84
N TYR A 182 -14.39 -2.54 1.45
CA TYR A 182 -14.18 -2.12 2.83
C TYR A 182 -12.82 -1.45 2.99
N VAL A 183 -12.80 -0.18 3.41
CA VAL A 183 -11.61 0.60 3.78
C VAL A 183 -10.48 0.44 2.76
N HIS A 184 -10.69 0.95 1.54
CA HIS A 184 -9.67 0.90 0.50
C HIS A 184 -8.61 1.99 0.73
N CYS A 185 -7.53 1.62 1.39
CA CYS A 185 -6.35 2.46 1.66
C CYS A 185 -5.50 2.61 0.39
N ALA A 186 -4.20 2.28 0.42
CA ALA A 186 -3.30 2.44 -0.71
C ALA A 186 -3.36 1.32 -1.77
N GLY A 187 -2.47 1.39 -2.76
CA GLY A 187 -2.43 0.43 -3.86
C GLY A 187 -1.37 0.71 -4.91
N MET A 188 -1.37 -0.10 -5.97
CA MET A 188 -0.48 0.09 -7.11
C MET A 188 -1.19 -0.04 -8.46
N LYS A 189 -0.56 0.56 -9.47
CA LYS A 189 -0.84 0.24 -10.88
C LYS A 189 0.02 -0.96 -11.29
N THR A 190 -0.61 -2.07 -11.66
CA THR A 190 0.11 -3.31 -12.00
C THR A 190 0.89 -3.20 -13.33
N PRO A 191 1.86 -4.09 -13.58
CA PRO A 191 2.50 -4.23 -14.89
C PRO A 191 1.56 -4.59 -16.06
N TRP A 192 0.31 -5.02 -15.80
CA TRP A 192 -0.68 -5.42 -16.81
C TRP A 192 -1.86 -4.43 -16.96
N GLU A 193 -1.67 -3.18 -16.52
CA GLU A 193 -2.62 -2.08 -16.67
C GLU A 193 -3.98 -2.39 -15.98
N SER A 194 -3.90 -2.73 -14.70
CA SER A 194 -5.00 -2.79 -13.74
C SER A 194 -4.65 -1.98 -12.48
N HIS A 195 -5.67 -1.72 -11.67
CA HIS A 195 -5.58 -1.07 -10.37
C HIS A 195 -5.65 -2.17 -9.30
N LEU A 196 -4.55 -2.42 -8.60
CA LEU A 196 -4.49 -3.37 -7.48
C LEU A 196 -4.55 -2.55 -6.20
N GLY A 197 -5.68 -2.63 -5.51
CA GLY A 197 -5.96 -1.88 -4.28
C GLY A 197 -5.74 -2.71 -3.02
N SER A 198 -6.39 -2.30 -1.95
CA SER A 198 -6.35 -2.96 -0.64
C SER A 198 -7.72 -2.93 0.06
N GLU A 199 -7.82 -3.63 1.18
CA GLU A 199 -8.88 -3.47 2.19
C GLU A 199 -8.24 -3.58 3.57
N GLU A 200 -8.45 -2.54 4.36
CA GLU A 200 -7.69 -2.23 5.57
C GLU A 200 -8.58 -2.44 6.83
N TYR A 201 -8.01 -2.39 8.03
CA TYR A 201 -8.61 -2.72 9.34
C TYR A 201 -9.59 -3.90 9.37
N GLU A 202 -9.11 -5.13 9.10
CA GLU A 202 -9.98 -6.30 8.96
C GLU A 202 -10.72 -6.66 10.26
N PRO A 203 -12.06 -6.82 10.26
CA PRO A 203 -12.84 -7.03 11.48
C PRO A 203 -12.45 -8.31 12.23
N ASN A 204 -12.41 -8.27 13.57
CA ASN A 204 -12.04 -9.45 14.37
C ASN A 204 -13.15 -10.51 14.37
N ALA A 205 -12.99 -11.56 13.55
CA ALA A 205 -13.99 -12.62 13.41
C ALA A 205 -14.21 -13.45 14.69
N ARG A 206 -13.30 -13.39 15.68
CA ARG A 206 -13.51 -14.01 17.01
C ARG A 206 -14.64 -13.33 17.80
N ASP A 207 -14.84 -12.02 17.62
CA ASP A 207 -15.77 -11.22 18.41
C ASP A 207 -17.20 -11.17 17.82
N LEU A 208 -17.41 -11.85 16.67
CA LEU A 208 -18.68 -11.89 15.95
C LEU A 208 -19.83 -12.50 16.78
N ASN A 209 -20.85 -11.69 17.04
CA ASN A 209 -22.15 -12.18 17.50
C ASN A 209 -22.96 -12.76 16.33
N VAL A 210 -22.80 -14.06 16.07
CA VAL A 210 -23.47 -14.84 15.01
C VAL A 210 -25.02 -14.81 15.02
N THR A 211 -25.66 -14.12 15.98
CA THR A 211 -27.13 -13.92 16.03
C THR A 211 -27.57 -12.53 15.57
N SER A 212 -26.71 -11.52 15.65
CA SER A 212 -27.01 -10.13 15.24
C SER A 212 -26.08 -9.58 14.15
N GLY A 213 -24.97 -10.26 13.88
CA GLY A 213 -23.89 -9.77 13.02
C GLY A 213 -22.98 -8.74 13.70
N GLU A 214 -23.23 -8.37 14.97
CA GLU A 214 -22.46 -7.31 15.65
C GLU A 214 -21.03 -7.78 16.01
N ILE A 215 -20.06 -6.84 15.88
CA ILE A 215 -18.69 -6.93 16.43
C ILE A 215 -18.46 -5.69 17.29
N ASP A 216 -18.35 -4.53 16.64
CA ASP A 216 -18.19 -3.21 17.27
C ASP A 216 -18.92 -2.10 16.49
N GLN A 217 -18.72 -0.84 16.89
CA GLN A 217 -19.35 0.33 16.26
C GLN A 217 -18.75 0.70 14.90
N TYR A 218 -17.47 0.43 14.65
CA TYR A 218 -16.79 0.71 13.38
C TYR A 218 -17.28 -0.28 12.32
N TYR A 219 -17.19 -1.59 12.59
CA TYR A 219 -17.72 -2.63 11.71
C TYR A 219 -19.23 -2.48 11.49
N GLY A 220 -19.99 -2.17 12.54
CA GLY A 220 -21.46 -2.09 12.48
C GLY A 220 -22.02 -1.13 11.43
N PHE A 221 -21.25 -0.14 10.95
CA PHE A 221 -21.65 0.77 9.88
C PHE A 221 -21.80 0.08 8.50
N ILE A 222 -21.25 -1.13 8.32
CA ILE A 222 -21.46 -1.94 7.11
C ILE A 222 -22.93 -2.37 6.92
N ASP A 223 -23.78 -2.25 7.96
CA ASP A 223 -25.22 -2.54 7.88
C ASP A 223 -25.89 -1.75 6.74
N LYS A 224 -25.47 -0.50 6.49
CA LYS A 224 -25.99 0.36 5.43
C LYS A 224 -25.76 -0.24 4.03
N TYR A 225 -24.61 -0.89 3.80
CA TYR A 225 -24.34 -1.61 2.55
C TYR A 225 -25.30 -2.78 2.35
N TRP A 226 -25.58 -3.52 3.44
CA TRP A 226 -26.49 -4.67 3.47
C TRP A 226 -27.98 -4.31 3.57
N GLY A 227 -28.32 -3.01 3.45
CA GLY A 227 -29.70 -2.50 3.45
C GLY A 227 -30.32 -2.33 4.85
N GLY A 228 -29.51 -2.14 5.89
CA GLY A 228 -29.91 -2.06 7.29
C GLY A 228 -30.08 -3.43 7.96
N ASP A 229 -29.36 -4.45 7.47
CA ASP A 229 -29.43 -5.83 7.95
C ASP A 229 -28.03 -6.42 8.12
N LEU A 230 -27.42 -6.13 9.27
CA LEU A 230 -26.07 -6.59 9.62
C LEU A 230 -25.96 -8.13 9.72
N THR A 231 -27.07 -8.87 9.80
CA THR A 231 -27.03 -10.34 9.84
C THR A 231 -26.56 -10.97 8.52
N LYS A 232 -26.54 -10.21 7.42
CA LYS A 232 -25.95 -10.61 6.14
C LYS A 232 -24.44 -10.39 6.07
N ALA A 233 -23.87 -9.57 6.95
CA ALA A 233 -22.44 -9.24 6.90
C ALA A 233 -21.62 -10.33 7.60
N ASN A 234 -20.47 -10.67 7.04
CA ASN A 234 -19.47 -11.52 7.69
C ASN A 234 -18.11 -10.80 7.76
N PRO A 235 -17.38 -10.85 8.89
CA PRO A 235 -16.03 -10.29 9.00
C PRO A 235 -15.06 -10.83 7.93
N TYR A 236 -15.22 -12.08 7.48
CA TYR A 236 -14.36 -12.67 6.45
C TYR A 236 -14.63 -12.18 5.03
N TYR A 237 -15.65 -11.33 4.80
CA TYR A 237 -15.87 -10.69 3.51
C TYR A 237 -14.90 -9.54 3.21
N TYR A 238 -14.15 -9.08 4.22
CA TYR A 238 -13.36 -7.85 4.21
C TYR A 238 -11.93 -8.07 4.70
N GLY A 239 -10.97 -7.27 4.21
CA GLY A 239 -9.54 -7.38 4.54
C GLY A 239 -8.74 -8.15 3.48
N TRP A 240 -9.08 -7.96 2.21
CA TRP A 240 -8.52 -8.65 1.04
C TRP A 240 -7.82 -7.69 0.07
N THR A 241 -7.09 -8.21 -0.91
CA THR A 241 -6.55 -7.42 -2.03
C THR A 241 -7.54 -7.39 -3.20
N PRO A 242 -8.22 -6.26 -3.49
CA PRO A 242 -9.04 -6.10 -4.68
C PRO A 242 -8.23 -5.74 -5.93
N GLU A 243 -8.63 -6.25 -7.09
CA GLU A 243 -8.16 -5.77 -8.40
C GLU A 243 -9.33 -5.24 -9.25
N VAL A 244 -9.11 -4.07 -9.87
CA VAL A 244 -9.94 -3.58 -10.98
C VAL A 244 -9.18 -3.71 -12.30
N THR A 245 -9.62 -4.66 -13.12
CA THR A 245 -9.17 -4.77 -14.52
C THR A 245 -10.14 -4.04 -15.46
N ILE A 246 -9.68 -3.71 -16.67
CA ILE A 246 -10.53 -3.16 -17.74
C ILE A 246 -10.57 -4.13 -18.91
N ASP A 247 -11.77 -4.52 -19.33
CA ASP A 247 -12.01 -5.43 -20.45
C ASP A 247 -11.73 -4.79 -21.83
N ALA A 248 -11.79 -5.58 -22.90
CA ALA A 248 -11.56 -5.09 -24.27
C ALA A 248 -12.65 -4.12 -24.81
N ASN A 249 -13.74 -3.91 -24.08
CA ASN A 249 -14.81 -2.96 -24.40
C ASN A 249 -14.69 -1.64 -23.62
N GLY A 250 -13.86 -1.60 -22.56
CA GLY A 250 -13.75 -0.47 -21.65
C GLY A 250 -14.71 -0.53 -20.45
N ASN A 251 -15.14 -1.72 -20.03
CA ASN A 251 -15.82 -2.00 -18.77
C ASN A 251 -14.80 -2.34 -17.69
N SER A 252 -15.03 -1.88 -16.47
CA SER A 252 -14.31 -2.33 -15.27
C SER A 252 -14.83 -3.69 -14.80
N VAL A 253 -13.92 -4.56 -14.33
CA VAL A 253 -14.23 -5.81 -13.62
C VAL A 253 -13.51 -5.78 -12.28
N TYR A 254 -14.25 -5.95 -11.20
CA TYR A 254 -13.75 -6.02 -9.81
C TYR A 254 -13.62 -7.48 -9.39
N THR A 255 -12.58 -7.82 -8.62
CA THR A 255 -12.32 -9.17 -8.08
C THR A 255 -11.51 -9.04 -6.80
N LYS A 256 -11.65 -9.96 -5.83
CA LYS A 256 -10.81 -10.05 -4.63
C LYS A 256 -9.90 -11.28 -4.71
N HIS A 257 -8.60 -11.11 -4.45
CA HIS A 257 -7.63 -12.19 -4.47
C HIS A 257 -7.55 -12.91 -3.13
N TYR A 258 -8.54 -13.76 -2.87
CA TYR A 258 -8.66 -14.54 -1.64
C TYR A 258 -7.45 -15.46 -1.35
N SER A 259 -6.69 -15.86 -2.37
CA SER A 259 -5.45 -16.63 -2.22
C SER A 259 -4.22 -15.80 -1.84
N MET A 260 -4.33 -14.47 -1.75
CA MET A 260 -3.31 -13.60 -1.15
C MET A 260 -3.43 -13.52 0.39
N GLY A 261 -4.57 -13.95 0.96
CA GLY A 261 -4.80 -14.00 2.40
C GLY A 261 -5.38 -12.71 2.99
N ARG A 262 -6.01 -12.85 4.15
CA ARG A 262 -6.76 -11.80 4.85
C ARG A 262 -5.95 -11.15 5.97
N MET A 263 -5.84 -9.81 5.94
CA MET A 263 -5.12 -8.99 6.93
C MET A 263 -5.53 -7.51 6.76
N SER A 264 -4.88 -6.57 7.45
CA SER A 264 -5.11 -5.12 7.30
C SER A 264 -4.29 -4.61 6.12
N HIS A 265 -4.67 -4.98 4.89
CA HIS A 265 -3.85 -4.67 3.72
C HIS A 265 -3.73 -3.17 3.57
N GLU A 266 -2.49 -2.71 3.64
CA GLU A 266 -2.11 -1.37 3.25
C GLU A 266 -1.89 -1.34 1.73
N LEU A 267 -0.84 -2.03 1.26
CA LEU A 267 -0.46 -2.06 -0.15
C LEU A 267 0.06 -3.44 -0.57
N SER A 268 -0.43 -3.92 -1.71
CA SER A 268 0.09 -5.11 -2.40
C SER A 268 0.99 -4.71 -3.58
N TYR A 269 2.29 -4.98 -3.49
CA TYR A 269 3.29 -4.62 -4.50
C TYR A 269 3.79 -5.81 -5.33
N VAL A 270 3.36 -5.87 -6.59
CA VAL A 270 3.76 -6.84 -7.61
C VAL A 270 5.19 -6.57 -8.11
N MET A 271 6.03 -7.59 -8.02
CA MET A 271 7.44 -7.54 -8.45
C MET A 271 7.60 -7.78 -9.96
N PRO A 272 8.76 -7.43 -10.58
CA PRO A 272 8.95 -7.53 -12.03
C PRO A 272 9.00 -8.95 -12.64
N ASP A 273 8.83 -10.01 -11.87
CA ASP A 273 8.50 -11.35 -12.40
C ASP A 273 7.01 -11.51 -12.76
N ASN A 274 6.17 -10.54 -12.38
CA ASN A 274 4.71 -10.55 -12.45
C ASN A 274 4.08 -11.71 -11.65
N LYS A 275 4.73 -12.16 -10.57
CA LYS A 275 4.33 -13.34 -9.77
C LYS A 275 4.47 -13.14 -8.27
N THR A 276 5.61 -12.59 -7.85
CA THR A 276 5.90 -12.32 -6.45
C THR A 276 5.21 -11.01 -6.07
N VAL A 277 4.48 -11.00 -4.95
CA VAL A 277 3.78 -9.83 -4.43
C VAL A 277 4.17 -9.66 -2.96
N TYR A 278 4.63 -8.46 -2.58
CA TYR A 278 4.81 -8.09 -1.18
C TYR A 278 3.54 -7.43 -0.65
N MET A 279 3.18 -7.69 0.60
CA MET A 279 1.97 -7.16 1.20
C MET A 279 2.30 -6.63 2.59
N SER A 280 2.00 -5.35 2.80
CA SER A 280 2.10 -4.69 4.10
C SER A 280 0.76 -4.73 4.84
N ASP A 281 0.83 -4.65 6.17
CA ASP A 281 -0.22 -4.97 7.13
C ASP A 281 -0.22 -3.86 8.19
N ASP A 282 -1.19 -2.94 8.20
CA ASP A 282 -1.24 -1.86 9.18
C ASP A 282 -1.80 -2.33 10.55
N GLY A 283 -1.24 -1.79 11.63
CA GLY A 283 -1.80 -1.88 12.98
C GLY A 283 -0.77 -1.96 14.11
N ASP A 284 -1.22 -2.58 15.19
CA ASP A 284 -0.39 -3.05 16.31
C ASP A 284 -0.04 -4.53 16.06
N ASN A 285 1.21 -4.95 16.23
CA ASN A 285 1.62 -6.36 16.17
C ASN A 285 1.18 -7.08 14.88
N VAL A 286 1.73 -6.58 13.78
CA VAL A 286 1.45 -6.94 12.39
C VAL A 286 2.64 -7.64 11.74
N GLY A 287 2.48 -8.13 10.52
CA GLY A 287 3.51 -8.91 9.82
C GLY A 287 3.69 -8.57 8.35
N LEU A 288 4.94 -8.59 7.89
CA LEU A 288 5.27 -8.48 6.47
C LEU A 288 5.00 -9.83 5.76
N PHE A 289 4.18 -9.81 4.71
CA PHE A 289 3.81 -10.99 3.93
C PHE A 289 4.36 -10.95 2.50
N MET A 290 4.48 -12.13 1.91
CA MET A 290 4.86 -12.33 0.52
C MET A 290 4.01 -13.44 -0.09
N TYR A 291 3.40 -13.16 -1.24
CA TYR A 291 2.67 -14.13 -2.06
C TYR A 291 3.48 -14.44 -3.33
N VAL A 292 3.40 -15.67 -3.82
CA VAL A 292 4.03 -16.08 -5.09
C VAL A 292 3.02 -16.85 -5.93
N ALA A 293 2.53 -16.20 -6.99
CA ALA A 293 1.53 -16.77 -7.89
C ALA A 293 2.08 -17.92 -8.76
N ASP A 294 1.22 -18.88 -9.12
CA ASP A 294 1.52 -20.06 -9.94
C ASP A 294 1.76 -19.72 -11.41
N GLU A 295 0.97 -18.81 -11.99
CA GLU A 295 1.18 -18.21 -13.32
C GLU A 295 1.58 -16.74 -13.19
N ALA A 296 1.90 -16.06 -14.29
CA ALA A 296 2.40 -14.67 -14.28
C ALA A 296 1.32 -13.74 -14.83
N MET A 297 1.06 -12.63 -14.13
CA MET A 297 -0.08 -11.73 -14.38
C MET A 297 -1.46 -12.38 -14.09
N ASP A 298 -1.48 -13.42 -13.25
CA ASP A 298 -2.68 -14.06 -12.71
C ASP A 298 -2.43 -14.34 -11.23
N LEU A 299 -3.11 -13.60 -10.36
CA LEU A 299 -2.95 -13.69 -8.90
C LEU A 299 -3.88 -14.75 -8.27
N SER A 300 -4.69 -15.46 -9.06
CA SER A 300 -5.77 -16.31 -8.54
C SER A 300 -5.36 -17.68 -8.00
N SER A 301 -4.07 -18.02 -8.04
CA SER A 301 -3.52 -19.18 -7.31
C SER A 301 -2.02 -19.04 -7.04
N GLY A 302 -1.58 -19.50 -5.87
CA GLY A 302 -0.19 -19.38 -5.44
C GLY A 302 0.05 -19.73 -3.98
N THR A 303 1.28 -19.52 -3.53
CA THR A 303 1.74 -19.83 -2.17
C THR A 303 1.92 -18.57 -1.35
N LEU A 304 1.41 -18.57 -0.11
CA LEU A 304 1.49 -17.47 0.84
C LEU A 304 2.59 -17.72 1.89
N TYR A 305 3.38 -16.69 2.16
CA TYR A 305 4.51 -16.70 3.09
C TYR A 305 4.46 -15.51 4.06
N ALA A 306 4.94 -15.73 5.29
CA ALA A 306 5.15 -14.67 6.28
C ALA A 306 6.64 -14.48 6.59
N ALA A 307 7.04 -13.24 6.90
CA ALA A 307 8.42 -12.90 7.23
C ALA A 307 8.83 -13.36 8.65
N LYS A 308 10.12 -13.66 8.79
CA LYS A 308 10.81 -13.82 10.08
C LYS A 308 12.00 -12.88 10.15
N TRP A 309 11.98 -11.97 11.11
CA TRP A 309 13.03 -11.01 11.42
C TRP A 309 14.13 -11.66 12.28
N HIS A 310 15.37 -11.66 11.80
CA HIS A 310 16.54 -12.12 12.58
C HIS A 310 17.43 -10.92 12.91
N GLN A 311 17.17 -10.27 14.06
CA GLN A 311 17.80 -8.99 14.37
C GLN A 311 19.33 -9.05 14.39
N LYS A 312 19.94 -8.12 13.66
CA LYS A 312 21.38 -7.93 13.49
C LYS A 312 21.90 -6.68 14.21
N SER A 313 21.08 -5.63 14.29
CA SER A 313 21.39 -4.37 14.98
C SER A 313 20.11 -3.64 15.39
N SER A 314 20.17 -2.89 16.48
CA SER A 314 19.12 -1.95 16.92
C SER A 314 19.48 -0.47 16.73
N LEU A 315 20.65 -0.17 16.14
CA LEU A 315 21.11 1.20 15.89
C LEU A 315 20.42 1.79 14.66
N ASN A 316 20.02 3.07 14.73
CA ASN A 316 19.48 3.87 13.63
C ASN A 316 18.24 3.23 12.96
N GLY A 317 17.23 2.81 13.73
CA GLY A 317 16.09 2.02 13.23
C GLY A 317 16.41 0.52 13.03
N GLY A 318 17.68 0.14 13.09
CA GLY A 318 18.11 -1.25 13.14
C GLY A 318 18.22 -1.95 11.79
N SER A 319 18.50 -3.25 11.86
CA SER A 319 18.57 -4.14 10.70
C SER A 319 18.47 -5.61 11.10
N ALA A 320 18.10 -6.45 10.14
CA ALA A 320 17.97 -7.91 10.28
C ALA A 320 18.34 -8.66 9.01
N TYR A 321 18.51 -9.98 9.15
CA TYR A 321 18.30 -10.90 8.02
C TYR A 321 16.82 -11.31 7.98
N ILE A 322 16.28 -11.54 6.79
CA ILE A 322 14.89 -11.97 6.59
C ILE A 322 14.90 -13.42 6.10
N SER A 323 13.97 -14.24 6.61
CA SER A 323 13.66 -15.56 6.06
C SER A 323 12.15 -15.76 6.01
N TRP A 324 11.67 -16.54 5.06
CA TRP A 324 10.24 -16.72 4.79
C TRP A 324 9.73 -18.06 5.34
N ILE A 325 8.57 -18.03 5.99
CA ILE A 325 7.83 -19.21 6.46
C ILE A 325 6.64 -19.41 5.53
N GLU A 326 6.56 -20.58 4.89
CA GLU A 326 5.43 -21.00 4.07
C GLU A 326 4.21 -21.26 4.96
N LEU A 327 3.07 -20.61 4.66
CA LEU A 327 1.82 -20.80 5.38
C LEU A 327 0.95 -21.88 4.70
N ALA A 328 0.64 -21.67 3.42
CA ALA A 328 -0.18 -22.56 2.60
C ALA A 328 -0.08 -22.22 1.09
N HIS A 329 -0.65 -23.09 0.25
CA HIS A 329 -0.96 -22.85 -1.17
C HIS A 329 -2.46 -23.03 -1.41
N ALA A 330 -3.07 -22.16 -2.23
CA ALA A 330 -4.48 -22.23 -2.61
C ALA A 330 -4.79 -21.53 -3.94
N THR A 331 -6.04 -21.67 -4.38
CA THR A 331 -6.70 -20.82 -5.39
C THR A 331 -7.70 -19.87 -4.74
N ASP A 332 -8.00 -18.73 -5.38
CA ASP A 332 -9.08 -17.81 -4.95
C ASP A 332 -10.41 -18.55 -4.77
N ALA A 333 -10.72 -19.49 -5.67
CA ALA A 333 -11.96 -20.28 -5.64
C ALA A 333 -12.03 -21.28 -4.48
N GLU A 334 -10.91 -21.80 -3.98
CA GLU A 334 -10.89 -22.64 -2.77
C GLU A 334 -11.18 -21.83 -1.51
N ILE A 335 -10.73 -20.57 -1.45
CA ILE A 335 -10.93 -19.71 -0.27
C ILE A 335 -12.31 -19.03 -0.33
N ARG A 336 -12.78 -18.60 -1.50
CA ARG A 336 -14.15 -18.10 -1.70
C ARG A 336 -15.19 -19.14 -1.27
N ALA A 337 -14.94 -20.43 -1.48
CA ALA A 337 -15.79 -21.53 -1.01
C ALA A 337 -15.84 -21.71 0.53
N TYR A 338 -15.05 -20.96 1.31
CA TYR A 338 -15.23 -20.82 2.76
C TYR A 338 -16.08 -19.60 3.16
N LEU A 339 -16.29 -18.65 2.25
CA LEU A 339 -17.06 -17.41 2.43
C LEU A 339 -18.50 -17.54 1.91
N ASP A 340 -18.66 -18.26 0.81
CA ASP A 340 -19.88 -18.41 0.01
C ASP A 340 -19.88 -19.80 -0.65
N PRO A 341 -20.20 -20.87 0.12
CA PRO A 341 -20.28 -22.24 -0.39
C PRO A 341 -21.56 -22.55 -1.21
N ASP A 342 -22.55 -21.65 -1.31
CA ASP A 342 -23.74 -21.83 -2.16
C ASP A 342 -23.82 -20.96 -3.44
N ASP A 343 -22.90 -20.01 -3.61
CA ASP A 343 -22.74 -19.06 -4.73
C ASP A 343 -23.87 -17.99 -4.79
N ASP A 344 -24.49 -17.68 -3.64
CA ASP A 344 -25.44 -16.57 -3.45
C ASP A 344 -24.96 -15.58 -2.37
N VAL A 345 -24.21 -14.57 -2.84
CA VAL A 345 -23.69 -13.41 -2.09
C VAL A 345 -24.75 -12.55 -1.36
N THR A 346 -26.04 -12.92 -1.41
CA THR A 346 -27.10 -12.30 -0.60
C THR A 346 -27.40 -13.05 0.70
N THR A 347 -26.77 -14.22 0.91
CA THR A 347 -26.84 -14.99 2.16
C THR A 347 -25.57 -14.80 3.01
N ASN A 348 -25.54 -15.41 4.21
CA ASN A 348 -24.39 -15.42 5.11
C ASN A 348 -24.21 -16.84 5.67
N ASP A 349 -23.48 -17.66 4.92
CA ASP A 349 -23.20 -19.07 5.19
C ASP A 349 -21.69 -19.38 5.27
N SER A 350 -20.86 -18.34 5.24
CA SER A 350 -19.43 -18.34 5.55
C SER A 350 -19.09 -19.13 6.82
N LEU A 351 -17.89 -19.68 6.86
CA LEU A 351 -17.27 -20.15 8.11
C LEU A 351 -17.23 -19.04 9.17
N ASN A 352 -17.22 -19.45 10.44
CA ASN A 352 -16.97 -18.58 11.59
C ASN A 352 -15.62 -18.94 12.22
N PHE A 353 -15.04 -18.02 13.00
CA PHE A 353 -13.81 -18.27 13.76
C PHE A 353 -13.86 -19.56 14.60
N THR A 354 -15.04 -19.87 15.17
CA THR A 354 -15.27 -21.08 15.98
C THR A 354 -15.38 -22.38 15.16
N ASP A 355 -15.45 -22.32 13.84
CA ASP A 355 -15.33 -23.49 12.95
C ASP A 355 -13.85 -23.81 12.66
N ILE A 356 -12.99 -22.79 12.65
CA ILE A 356 -11.55 -22.87 12.37
C ILE A 356 -10.75 -23.27 13.62
N PHE A 357 -11.04 -22.65 14.77
CA PHE A 357 -10.22 -22.76 15.99
C PHE A 357 -10.93 -23.37 17.20
N ASP A 358 -10.18 -24.12 18.02
CA ASP A 358 -10.40 -24.19 19.47
C ASP A 358 -9.59 -23.07 20.14
N VAL A 359 -10.09 -22.55 21.27
CA VAL A 359 -9.41 -21.53 22.09
C VAL A 359 -9.26 -22.00 23.54
N GLU A 360 -8.16 -21.62 24.19
CA GLU A 360 -8.04 -21.62 25.66
C GLU A 360 -7.48 -20.29 26.18
N GLU A 361 -7.60 -20.06 27.48
CA GLU A 361 -7.05 -18.87 28.14
C GLU A 361 -5.55 -19.07 28.44
N PRO A 362 -4.67 -18.09 28.14
CA PRO A 362 -3.28 -18.11 28.57
C PRO A 362 -3.14 -18.24 30.10
N ASN A 363 -2.07 -18.89 30.53
CA ASN A 363 -1.77 -19.03 31.96
C ASN A 363 -1.22 -17.70 32.55
N ALA A 364 -1.03 -17.65 33.88
CA ALA A 364 -0.51 -16.47 34.58
C ALA A 364 0.97 -16.12 34.29
N SER A 365 1.61 -16.82 33.34
CA SER A 365 2.94 -16.55 32.78
C SER A 365 2.89 -16.29 31.27
N ASN A 366 1.69 -16.08 30.71
CA ASN A 366 1.42 -15.84 29.29
C ASN A 366 1.76 -17.04 28.37
N GLU A 367 1.69 -18.27 28.89
CA GLU A 367 1.92 -19.51 28.13
C GLU A 367 0.59 -20.26 27.91
N CYS A 368 0.47 -21.01 26.80
CA CYS A 368 -0.68 -21.88 26.55
C CYS A 368 -0.58 -23.19 27.38
N PRO A 369 -1.52 -23.47 28.31
CA PRO A 369 -1.38 -24.56 29.26
C PRO A 369 -1.59 -25.97 28.67
N THR A 370 -2.27 -26.12 27.52
CA THR A 370 -2.61 -27.42 26.94
C THR A 370 -1.77 -27.73 25.68
N VAL A 371 -1.15 -28.91 25.68
CA VAL A 371 -0.35 -29.40 24.54
C VAL A 371 -1.19 -29.42 23.25
N GLY A 372 -0.70 -28.73 22.22
CA GLY A 372 -1.35 -28.61 20.92
C GLY A 372 -2.14 -27.32 20.72
N PHE A 373 -2.25 -26.47 21.74
CA PHE A 373 -2.48 -25.04 21.54
C PHE A 373 -1.13 -24.34 21.36
N LEU A 374 -1.13 -23.29 20.53
CA LEU A 374 0.02 -22.44 20.24
C LEU A 374 -0.37 -20.98 20.53
N PRO A 375 0.56 -20.12 20.96
CA PRO A 375 0.29 -18.71 21.08
C PRO A 375 0.16 -18.07 19.70
N ALA A 376 -0.79 -17.15 19.57
CA ALA A 376 -0.80 -16.10 18.56
C ALA A 376 -0.81 -14.77 19.30
N ASN A 377 0.12 -13.86 18.99
CA ASN A 377 0.09 -12.50 19.50
C ASN A 377 0.11 -11.54 18.31
N THR A 378 -0.98 -10.79 18.15
CA THR A 378 -1.31 -9.98 16.97
C THR A 378 -1.94 -8.66 17.41
N SER A 379 -2.57 -7.91 16.51
CA SER A 379 -3.42 -6.75 16.81
C SER A 379 -4.53 -7.05 17.84
N PHE A 380 -4.96 -8.31 17.95
CA PHE A 380 -5.96 -8.78 18.92
C PHE A 380 -5.35 -9.22 20.27
N GLY A 381 -4.03 -9.05 20.45
CA GLY A 381 -3.27 -9.47 21.63
C GLY A 381 -2.96 -10.97 21.67
N LEU A 382 -2.57 -11.47 22.84
CA LEU A 382 -2.25 -12.88 23.05
C LEU A 382 -3.49 -13.77 23.13
N GLU A 383 -3.57 -14.74 22.24
CA GLU A 383 -4.55 -15.81 22.20
C GLU A 383 -3.85 -17.17 22.23
N CYS A 384 -4.44 -18.16 22.90
CA CYS A 384 -3.98 -19.56 22.83
C CYS A 384 -4.93 -20.36 21.96
N LEU A 385 -4.47 -20.70 20.75
CA LEU A 385 -5.28 -21.21 19.66
C LEU A 385 -4.84 -22.60 19.23
N ARG A 386 -5.80 -23.41 18.75
CA ARG A 386 -5.53 -24.68 18.07
C ARG A 386 -6.41 -24.79 16.83
N VAL A 387 -5.77 -24.91 15.66
CA VAL A 387 -6.46 -25.19 14.39
C VAL A 387 -7.20 -26.53 14.47
N LYS A 388 -8.45 -26.56 14.01
CA LYS A 388 -9.27 -27.77 13.92
C LYS A 388 -8.84 -28.63 12.74
N ALA A 389 -8.93 -29.94 12.88
CA ALA A 389 -8.38 -30.89 11.91
C ALA A 389 -8.97 -30.69 10.50
N GLY A 390 -8.14 -30.25 9.55
CA GLY A 390 -8.54 -29.96 8.16
C GLY A 390 -8.87 -28.48 7.89
N MET A 391 -8.78 -27.61 8.90
CA MET A 391 -8.98 -26.15 8.77
C MET A 391 -7.66 -25.39 8.61
N ASP A 392 -6.54 -26.08 8.40
CA ASP A 392 -5.21 -25.49 8.24
C ASP A 392 -5.14 -24.48 7.08
N LYS A 393 -5.82 -24.78 5.95
CA LYS A 393 -5.97 -23.82 4.84
C LYS A 393 -6.88 -22.63 5.23
N ALA A 394 -8.00 -22.87 5.89
CA ALA A 394 -8.90 -21.79 6.33
C ALA A 394 -8.19 -20.84 7.33
N ALA A 395 -7.42 -21.38 8.27
CA ALA A 395 -6.61 -20.60 9.20
C ALA A 395 -5.52 -19.79 8.48
N ALA A 396 -4.84 -20.37 7.50
CA ALA A 396 -3.77 -19.70 6.76
C ALA A 396 -4.23 -18.50 5.91
N TYR A 397 -5.50 -18.46 5.47
CA TYR A 397 -6.01 -17.43 4.56
C TYR A 397 -7.11 -16.53 5.13
N LEU A 398 -7.96 -17.01 6.06
CA LEU A 398 -8.99 -16.17 6.71
C LEU A 398 -8.46 -15.47 7.97
N GLU A 399 -7.38 -16.01 8.56
CA GLU A 399 -6.85 -15.65 9.88
C GLU A 399 -5.31 -15.54 9.82
N THR A 400 -4.81 -14.96 8.73
CA THR A 400 -3.39 -14.95 8.32
C THR A 400 -2.48 -14.46 9.44
N ARG A 401 -2.80 -13.32 10.06
CA ARG A 401 -2.05 -12.74 11.19
C ARG A 401 -1.86 -13.75 12.33
N ARG A 402 -2.92 -14.49 12.68
CA ARG A 402 -2.91 -15.51 13.75
C ARG A 402 -2.11 -16.76 13.37
N TYR A 403 -2.37 -17.31 12.19
CA TYR A 403 -1.71 -18.54 11.74
C TYR A 403 -0.21 -18.34 11.52
N ALA A 404 0.21 -17.19 10.98
CA ALA A 404 1.62 -16.83 10.87
C ALA A 404 2.33 -16.77 12.22
N GLY A 405 1.72 -16.13 13.23
CA GLY A 405 2.23 -16.11 14.60
C GLY A 405 2.37 -17.52 15.19
N MET A 406 1.35 -18.37 15.02
CA MET A 406 1.40 -19.78 15.46
C MET A 406 2.48 -20.61 14.76
N MET A 407 2.79 -20.32 13.49
CA MET A 407 3.89 -20.95 12.74
C MET A 407 5.27 -20.34 13.10
N GLY A 408 5.32 -19.33 13.97
CA GLY A 408 6.55 -18.73 14.48
C GLY A 408 7.10 -17.58 13.65
N ALA A 409 6.30 -16.97 12.77
CA ALA A 409 6.65 -15.74 12.06
C ALA A 409 6.78 -14.53 13.01
N THR A 410 7.25 -13.40 12.48
CA THR A 410 7.31 -12.15 13.24
C THR A 410 5.98 -11.39 13.08
N THR A 411 5.22 -11.29 14.17
CA THR A 411 3.94 -10.54 14.27
C THR A 411 4.09 -9.38 15.25
N GLU A 412 5.13 -8.58 15.01
CA GLU A 412 5.70 -7.60 15.94
C GLU A 412 6.00 -6.26 15.25
N PHE A 413 5.80 -6.17 13.94
CA PHE A 413 5.87 -4.91 13.22
C PHE A 413 4.72 -3.99 13.67
N ARG A 414 4.79 -2.73 13.26
CA ARG A 414 3.83 -1.69 13.63
C ARG A 414 3.70 -0.70 12.49
N LYS A 415 2.49 -0.52 11.98
CA LYS A 415 2.21 0.38 10.86
C LYS A 415 3.20 0.16 9.72
N GLU A 416 3.12 -1.03 9.10
CA GLU A 416 3.83 -1.30 7.85
C GLU A 416 3.04 -0.64 6.73
N GLU A 417 3.56 0.45 6.20
CA GLU A 417 2.83 1.35 5.31
C GLU A 417 3.12 0.98 3.83
N GLY A 418 2.92 1.91 2.89
CA GLY A 418 3.12 1.67 1.45
C GLY A 418 4.49 1.07 1.04
N ILE A 419 4.48 0.36 -0.10
CA ILE A 419 5.63 -0.40 -0.63
C ILE A 419 6.04 0.10 -2.03
N THR A 420 7.35 0.10 -2.34
CA THR A 420 7.86 0.37 -3.69
C THR A 420 9.17 -0.36 -4.01
N PHE A 421 9.59 -0.42 -5.28
CA PHE A 421 10.76 -1.19 -5.72
C PHE A 421 11.68 -0.44 -6.70
N ASP A 422 12.97 -0.42 -6.38
CA ASP A 422 14.05 -0.11 -7.33
C ASP A 422 14.52 -1.40 -8.02
N ALA A 423 14.02 -1.60 -9.24
CA ALA A 423 14.38 -2.72 -10.10
C ALA A 423 15.79 -2.64 -10.71
N ALA A 424 16.50 -1.51 -10.61
CA ALA A 424 17.88 -1.41 -11.07
C ALA A 424 18.87 -1.94 -10.03
N ASN A 425 18.57 -1.76 -8.73
CA ASN A 425 19.43 -2.20 -7.61
C ASN A 425 18.86 -3.39 -6.80
N ASN A 426 17.69 -3.92 -7.18
CA ASN A 426 16.94 -4.96 -6.44
C ASN A 426 16.66 -4.59 -4.98
N LYS A 427 16.13 -3.38 -4.77
CA LYS A 427 15.82 -2.83 -3.44
C LYS A 427 14.32 -2.55 -3.31
N LEU A 428 13.67 -3.24 -2.37
CA LEU A 428 12.31 -2.89 -1.94
C LEU A 428 12.42 -1.80 -0.87
N TYR A 429 11.48 -0.87 -0.85
CA TYR A 429 11.33 0.13 0.20
C TYR A 429 9.92 0.04 0.80
N VAL A 430 9.82 0.14 2.12
CA VAL A 430 8.58 0.00 2.89
C VAL A 430 8.50 1.14 3.91
N GLY A 431 7.36 1.84 3.95
CA GLY A 431 7.05 2.82 4.99
C GLY A 431 6.84 2.13 6.34
N MET A 432 7.21 2.79 7.43
CA MET A 432 7.03 2.26 8.79
C MET A 432 6.72 3.44 9.69
N SER A 433 5.44 3.77 9.84
CA SER A 433 5.03 5.03 10.45
C SER A 433 5.48 5.17 11.89
N GLN A 434 5.63 4.09 12.67
CA GLN A 434 6.15 4.17 14.03
C GLN A 434 7.02 2.98 14.44
N ILE A 435 8.22 3.26 14.97
CA ILE A 435 9.01 2.25 15.68
C ILE A 435 8.58 2.27 17.15
N ALA A 436 7.52 1.52 17.48
CA ALA A 436 6.96 1.45 18.84
C ALA A 436 6.25 0.10 19.09
N LYS A 437 5.83 -0.14 20.34
CA LYS A 437 5.01 -1.29 20.75
C LYS A 437 5.75 -2.61 20.51
N GLY A 438 5.21 -3.54 19.70
CA GLY A 438 5.84 -4.83 19.39
C GLY A 438 7.24 -4.73 18.79
N MET A 439 7.61 -3.58 18.20
CA MET A 439 8.97 -3.34 17.70
C MET A 439 9.99 -3.00 18.80
N GLU A 440 9.55 -2.80 20.05
CA GLU A 440 10.39 -2.46 21.20
C GLU A 440 10.59 -3.67 22.12
N ASP A 441 11.74 -3.75 22.80
CA ASP A 441 12.00 -4.85 23.75
C ASP A 441 11.20 -4.69 25.06
N ASN A 442 10.06 -5.39 25.20
CA ASN A 442 9.20 -5.41 26.39
C ASN A 442 8.69 -4.01 26.80
N LYS A 443 8.22 -3.22 25.81
CA LYS A 443 7.94 -1.78 25.96
C LYS A 443 6.71 -1.28 25.20
N LYS A 444 6.28 -0.08 25.60
CA LYS A 444 5.28 0.74 24.91
C LYS A 444 5.69 2.20 24.97
N TYR A 445 6.00 2.80 23.81
CA TYR A 445 6.42 4.20 23.66
C TYR A 445 7.63 4.54 24.55
N GLY A 446 8.66 3.67 24.53
CA GLY A 446 9.89 3.76 25.32
C GLY A 446 9.78 3.30 26.78
N VAL A 447 8.57 3.16 27.31
CA VAL A 447 8.30 2.82 28.73
C VAL A 447 8.12 1.31 28.90
N ASP A 448 8.70 0.75 29.97
CA ASP A 448 8.65 -0.68 30.30
C ASP A 448 7.20 -1.18 30.43
N ASN A 449 6.79 -2.06 29.51
CA ASN A 449 5.43 -2.62 29.44
C ASN A 449 5.42 -3.82 28.47
N ASP A 450 5.19 -5.02 28.99
CA ASP A 450 5.20 -6.28 28.25
C ASP A 450 3.94 -6.53 27.41
N SER A 451 3.00 -5.58 27.30
CA SER A 451 1.66 -5.83 26.72
C SER A 451 1.66 -6.32 25.28
N TYR A 452 2.70 -6.01 24.50
CA TYR A 452 2.81 -6.33 23.08
C TYR A 452 3.74 -7.51 22.77
N ASP A 453 4.40 -8.07 23.81
CA ASP A 453 5.38 -9.14 23.69
C ASP A 453 4.81 -10.51 24.11
N LYS A 454 3.64 -10.53 24.75
CA LYS A 454 3.07 -11.71 25.42
C LYS A 454 2.86 -12.87 24.48
N GLY A 455 3.67 -13.92 24.62
CA GLY A 455 3.62 -15.10 23.77
C GLY A 455 4.04 -14.86 22.31
N SER A 456 4.56 -13.67 21.97
CA SER A 456 5.31 -13.45 20.73
C SER A 456 6.71 -14.08 20.82
N ASN A 457 7.51 -13.93 19.76
CA ASN A 457 8.91 -14.32 19.80
C ASN A 457 9.77 -13.24 20.47
N ASN A 458 9.35 -11.98 20.38
CA ASN A 458 10.18 -10.80 20.56
C ASN A 458 11.47 -10.97 19.73
N ASP A 459 11.28 -11.03 18.41
CA ASP A 459 12.32 -10.97 17.39
C ASP A 459 12.85 -9.54 17.24
N ILE A 460 11.94 -8.55 17.24
CA ILE A 460 12.24 -7.13 17.05
C ILE A 460 12.55 -6.46 18.39
N LYS A 461 13.69 -5.77 18.49
CA LYS A 461 14.15 -5.07 19.72
C LYS A 461 14.79 -3.74 19.36
N LEU A 462 13.98 -2.75 19.03
CA LEU A 462 14.42 -1.42 18.57
C LEU A 462 14.20 -0.34 19.64
N PRO A 463 14.94 0.78 19.60
CA PRO A 463 14.61 1.97 20.39
C PRO A 463 13.38 2.67 19.80
N PHE A 464 12.50 3.14 20.68
CA PHE A 464 11.31 3.93 20.33
C PHE A 464 11.65 5.13 19.41
N ASN A 465 10.89 5.28 18.32
CA ASN A 465 10.86 6.48 17.49
C ASN A 465 9.42 6.74 16.98
N ASP A 466 8.79 7.79 17.50
CA ASP A 466 7.42 8.19 17.15
C ASP A 466 7.29 8.78 15.74
N CYS A 467 8.40 9.24 15.15
CA CYS A 467 8.46 9.82 13.80
C CYS A 467 8.71 8.77 12.70
N GLY A 468 8.78 7.49 13.06
CA GLY A 468 8.92 6.37 12.12
C GLY A 468 10.22 6.30 11.33
N ALA A 469 10.22 5.48 10.29
CA ALA A 469 11.36 5.25 9.40
C ALA A 469 10.92 4.67 8.05
N VAL A 470 11.77 4.79 7.03
CA VAL A 470 11.62 4.02 5.79
C VAL A 470 12.70 2.95 5.74
N TYR A 471 12.29 1.70 5.52
CA TYR A 471 13.19 0.56 5.45
C TYR A 471 13.50 0.19 4.00
N GLU A 472 14.74 -0.25 3.77
CA GLU A 472 15.18 -0.92 2.54
C GLU A 472 15.32 -2.41 2.82
N LEU A 473 14.80 -3.24 1.91
CA LEU A 473 15.05 -4.66 1.87
C LEU A 473 15.95 -5.00 0.68
N GLU A 474 16.97 -5.81 0.91
CA GLU A 474 17.77 -6.39 -0.17
C GLU A 474 17.06 -7.63 -0.71
N VAL A 475 16.76 -7.62 -2.00
CA VAL A 475 15.97 -8.64 -2.70
C VAL A 475 16.87 -9.47 -3.60
N ASN A 476 16.69 -10.79 -3.59
CA ASN A 476 17.47 -11.71 -4.42
C ASN A 476 16.87 -11.92 -5.83
N ASN A 477 17.58 -12.64 -6.70
CA ASN A 477 17.16 -12.88 -8.10
C ASN A 477 15.86 -13.72 -8.26
N SER A 478 15.27 -14.22 -7.18
CA SER A 478 13.95 -14.88 -7.12
C SER A 478 12.91 -14.00 -6.42
N TYR A 479 13.15 -12.69 -6.39
CA TYR A 479 12.34 -11.65 -5.74
C TYR A 479 12.04 -11.82 -4.26
N GLN A 480 12.78 -12.67 -3.55
CA GLN A 480 12.67 -12.84 -2.09
C GLN A 480 13.65 -11.92 -1.34
N ALA A 481 13.16 -11.19 -0.33
CA ALA A 481 14.00 -10.38 0.55
C ALA A 481 14.85 -11.25 1.48
N ILE A 482 16.11 -10.85 1.67
CA ILE A 482 17.11 -11.57 2.48
C ILE A 482 17.67 -10.76 3.65
N SER A 483 17.49 -9.43 3.63
CA SER A 483 17.81 -8.55 4.76
C SER A 483 16.99 -7.26 4.69
N MET A 484 16.86 -6.58 5.82
CA MET A 484 16.08 -5.34 5.98
C MET A 484 16.85 -4.36 6.89
N GLN A 485 16.83 -3.07 6.57
CA GLN A 485 17.48 -2.01 7.35
C GLN A 485 16.80 -0.65 7.14
N ALA A 486 16.74 0.21 8.15
CA ALA A 486 16.24 1.58 7.95
C ALA A 486 17.25 2.41 7.12
N VAL A 487 16.77 3.16 6.11
CA VAL A 487 17.61 4.07 5.30
C VAL A 487 17.51 5.53 5.75
N ILE A 488 16.38 5.88 6.34
CA ILE A 488 16.10 7.16 6.97
C ILE A 488 15.13 6.92 8.13
N THR A 489 15.31 7.68 9.21
CA THR A 489 14.40 7.71 10.37
C THR A 489 13.96 9.15 10.60
N GLY A 490 12.70 9.36 10.99
CA GLY A 490 12.26 10.65 11.50
C GLY A 490 13.02 11.04 12.78
N THR A 491 13.01 12.33 13.14
CA THR A 491 13.75 12.86 14.31
C THR A 491 12.79 13.49 15.30
N PRO A 492 12.49 12.83 16.45
CA PRO A 492 11.67 13.41 17.51
C PRO A 492 12.30 14.66 18.13
N ILE A 493 11.45 15.62 18.45
CA ILE A 493 11.78 16.88 19.15
C ILE A 493 10.86 17.10 20.36
N ASP A 494 11.23 18.04 21.24
CA ASP A 494 10.26 18.60 22.19
C ASP A 494 9.17 19.37 21.41
N GLU A 495 7.90 19.24 21.81
CA GLU A 495 6.74 19.84 21.12
C GLU A 495 6.90 21.36 20.92
N ASP A 496 6.76 21.81 19.66
CA ASP A 496 7.00 23.20 19.27
C ASP A 496 5.77 24.12 19.44
N ALA A 497 5.90 25.38 19.02
CA ALA A 497 4.85 26.39 19.18
C ALA A 497 3.58 26.14 18.34
N ASN A 498 3.63 25.25 17.35
CA ASN A 498 2.50 24.85 16.51
C ASN A 498 2.05 23.40 16.81
N GLY A 499 2.72 22.69 17.72
CA GLY A 499 2.41 21.29 18.08
C GLY A 499 3.24 20.23 17.34
N ASN A 500 4.24 20.63 16.54
CA ASN A 500 5.11 19.69 15.85
C ASN A 500 5.97 18.92 16.87
N LYS A 501 6.08 17.60 16.70
CA LYS A 501 6.90 16.71 17.57
C LYS A 501 8.00 15.97 16.81
N CYS A 502 8.09 16.19 15.51
CA CYS A 502 9.19 15.75 14.65
C CYS A 502 9.89 16.98 14.03
N ASP A 503 11.20 16.87 13.74
CA ASP A 503 11.94 17.96 13.09
C ASP A 503 11.35 18.23 11.71
N LEU A 504 10.83 19.45 11.52
CA LEU A 504 10.24 19.95 10.28
C LEU A 504 11.13 19.78 9.03
N ASN A 505 12.41 19.46 9.16
CA ASN A 505 13.37 19.21 8.07
C ASN A 505 13.67 17.71 7.84
N GLY A 506 13.05 16.83 8.61
CA GLY A 506 13.05 15.38 8.47
C GLY A 506 11.66 14.84 8.13
N ILE A 507 11.56 13.52 7.98
CA ILE A 507 10.27 12.83 7.83
C ILE A 507 9.57 12.65 9.19
N SER A 508 8.25 12.56 9.17
CA SER A 508 7.40 12.24 10.32
C SER A 508 6.30 11.27 9.91
N ASN A 509 6.27 10.09 10.51
CA ASN A 509 5.30 9.01 10.22
C ASN A 509 5.21 8.74 8.71
N PRO A 510 6.28 8.16 8.12
CA PRO A 510 6.35 7.92 6.69
C PRO A 510 5.40 6.80 6.28
N ASP A 511 4.28 7.23 5.74
CA ASP A 511 3.28 6.45 5.03
C ASP A 511 3.80 6.06 3.62
N ASN A 512 3.12 6.44 2.54
CA ASN A 512 3.27 5.80 1.25
C ASN A 512 4.50 6.29 0.51
N VAL A 513 5.29 5.34 0.02
CA VAL A 513 6.56 5.58 -0.66
C VAL A 513 6.49 5.20 -2.14
N THR A 514 7.23 5.92 -2.99
CA THR A 514 7.39 5.51 -4.40
C THR A 514 8.77 5.83 -4.94
N PHE A 515 9.43 4.86 -5.56
CA PHE A 515 10.74 5.05 -6.18
C PHE A 515 10.58 5.57 -7.61
N LEU A 516 11.26 6.66 -7.95
CA LEU A 516 11.27 7.20 -9.32
C LEU A 516 12.23 6.37 -10.19
N PRO A 517 11.75 5.57 -11.18
CA PRO A 517 12.60 4.61 -11.87
C PRO A 517 13.79 5.24 -12.61
N ASP A 518 14.88 4.49 -12.70
CA ASP A 518 16.18 4.90 -13.25
C ASP A 518 16.80 6.13 -12.57
N SER A 519 16.38 6.53 -11.37
CA SER A 519 16.94 7.68 -10.63
C SER A 519 17.61 7.25 -9.31
N ASN A 520 17.73 8.16 -8.34
CA ASN A 520 18.07 7.85 -6.95
C ASN A 520 17.04 8.45 -5.98
N ILE A 521 15.87 8.85 -6.48
CA ILE A 521 14.85 9.57 -5.72
C ILE A 521 13.78 8.60 -5.24
N LEU A 522 13.66 8.50 -3.91
CA LEU A 522 12.53 7.89 -3.23
C LEU A 522 11.58 9.02 -2.78
N MET A 523 10.33 9.00 -3.23
CA MET A 523 9.30 9.86 -2.65
C MET A 523 8.77 9.23 -1.38
N ILE A 524 8.47 10.05 -0.38
CA ILE A 524 7.94 9.64 0.93
C ILE A 524 6.79 10.59 1.27
N GLY A 525 5.57 10.06 1.37
CA GLY A 525 4.42 10.75 1.95
C GLY A 525 4.42 10.67 3.48
N GLU A 526 3.53 11.43 4.11
CA GLU A 526 3.28 11.42 5.55
C GLU A 526 1.76 11.37 5.78
N ASP A 527 1.30 10.47 6.66
CA ASP A 527 0.20 10.77 7.59
C ASP A 527 0.85 10.99 8.96
N THR A 528 0.75 12.21 9.49
CA THR A 528 1.27 12.52 10.81
C THR A 528 0.41 13.49 11.60
N GLY A 529 0.14 13.13 12.87
CA GLY A 529 -0.26 14.06 13.93
C GLY A 529 0.93 14.78 14.62
N ASN A 530 2.14 14.67 14.06
CA ASN A 530 3.38 15.23 14.59
C ASN A 530 4.04 16.28 13.67
N HIS A 531 3.50 16.54 12.48
CA HIS A 531 3.66 17.80 11.73
C HIS A 531 2.30 18.53 11.62
N GLU A 532 2.32 19.85 11.45
CA GLU A 532 1.10 20.68 11.28
C GLU A 532 0.47 20.56 9.87
N ASN A 533 1.29 20.29 8.86
CA ASN A 533 0.88 19.98 7.49
C ASN A 533 1.68 18.75 7.03
N ASN A 534 1.00 17.75 6.46
CA ASN A 534 1.67 16.56 5.93
C ASN A 534 2.48 16.89 4.67
N ILE A 535 3.62 16.20 4.51
CA ILE A 535 4.62 16.52 3.50
C ILE A 535 4.79 15.36 2.51
N VAL A 536 4.98 15.68 1.21
CA VAL A 536 5.67 14.75 0.30
C VAL A 536 7.12 15.21 0.14
N TRP A 537 8.03 14.35 0.57
CA TRP A 537 9.47 14.52 0.43
C TRP A 537 9.98 13.81 -0.82
N ALA A 538 10.95 14.41 -1.51
CA ALA A 538 11.88 13.70 -2.39
C ALA A 538 13.19 13.45 -1.62
N TYR A 539 13.55 12.19 -1.43
CA TYR A 539 14.76 11.77 -0.75
C TYR A 539 15.78 11.22 -1.75
N ASP A 540 16.96 11.84 -1.82
CA ASP A 540 18.07 11.32 -2.62
C ASP A 540 18.82 10.23 -1.84
N LEU A 541 18.64 8.98 -2.27
CA LEU A 541 19.21 7.80 -1.63
C LEU A 541 20.75 7.78 -1.63
N LYS A 542 21.43 8.51 -2.52
CA LYS A 542 22.90 8.60 -2.59
C LYS A 542 23.46 9.80 -1.83
N LYS A 543 22.86 10.98 -1.95
CA LYS A 543 23.27 12.18 -1.20
C LYS A 543 22.83 12.16 0.26
N LYS A 544 21.77 11.39 0.58
CA LYS A 544 21.06 11.40 1.88
C LYS A 544 20.46 12.77 2.21
N GLU A 545 19.95 13.45 1.19
CA GLU A 545 19.33 14.79 1.27
C GLU A 545 17.82 14.70 1.03
N LEU A 546 17.03 15.41 1.85
CA LEU A 546 15.59 15.60 1.67
C LEU A 546 15.28 16.90 0.94
N GLN A 547 14.23 16.89 0.11
CA GLN A 547 13.66 18.08 -0.53
C GLN A 547 12.14 18.06 -0.34
N ARG A 548 11.56 19.15 0.20
CA ARG A 548 10.11 19.26 0.37
C ARG A 548 9.45 19.53 -0.99
N VAL A 549 8.69 18.58 -1.51
CA VAL A 549 8.07 18.70 -2.85
C VAL A 549 6.61 19.15 -2.75
N ILE A 550 5.89 18.68 -1.74
CA ILE A 550 4.48 19.03 -1.48
C ILE A 550 4.29 19.31 0.02
N ALA A 551 3.38 20.22 0.35
CA ALA A 551 2.73 20.28 1.66
C ALA A 551 1.21 20.31 1.44
N THR A 552 0.49 19.43 2.12
CA THR A 552 -0.97 19.33 2.05
C THR A 552 -1.64 20.51 2.77
N PRO A 553 -2.93 20.79 2.51
CA PRO A 553 -3.75 21.63 3.39
C PRO A 553 -3.80 21.08 4.83
N LEU A 554 -4.14 21.93 5.81
CA LEU A 554 -4.43 21.49 7.18
C LEU A 554 -5.45 20.33 7.17
N GLY A 555 -5.29 19.40 8.12
CA GLY A 555 -6.11 18.21 8.25
C GLY A 555 -5.85 17.13 7.19
N ALA A 556 -5.26 17.43 6.03
CA ALA A 556 -5.03 16.45 4.97
C ALA A 556 -3.71 15.71 5.08
N GLU A 557 -3.74 14.43 4.72
CA GLU A 557 -2.58 13.56 4.46
C GLU A 557 -2.38 13.30 2.96
N THR A 558 -1.38 12.48 2.62
CA THR A 558 -0.91 12.25 1.25
C THR A 558 -0.64 10.77 0.94
N THR A 559 -1.69 9.96 1.09
CA THR A 559 -1.80 8.49 0.96
C THR A 559 -1.13 7.83 -0.26
N SER A 560 -0.85 8.56 -1.34
CA SER A 560 -0.45 7.95 -2.61
C SER A 560 0.30 8.90 -3.56
N PRO A 561 1.58 9.22 -3.27
CA PRO A 561 2.43 10.06 -4.13
C PRO A 561 2.95 9.30 -5.37
N PHE A 562 2.20 8.38 -5.96
CA PHE A 562 2.68 7.32 -6.87
C PHE A 562 3.17 7.83 -8.24
N TRP A 563 4.27 7.29 -8.78
CA TRP A 563 4.86 7.69 -10.07
C TRP A 563 4.26 7.01 -11.32
N TYR A 564 3.96 7.83 -12.31
CA TYR A 564 3.60 7.43 -13.67
C TYR A 564 4.64 8.01 -14.64
N LYS A 565 5.77 7.30 -14.80
CA LYS A 565 6.96 7.79 -15.51
C LYS A 565 6.74 8.05 -17.01
N ASP A 566 5.91 7.24 -17.67
CA ASP A 566 5.59 7.38 -19.10
C ASP A 566 4.09 7.18 -19.36
N ILE A 567 3.37 8.29 -19.48
CA ILE A 567 2.06 8.38 -20.10
C ILE A 567 2.22 9.15 -21.43
N ASN A 568 2.26 8.44 -22.55
CA ASN A 568 2.51 8.97 -23.90
C ASN A 568 3.72 9.93 -24.03
N GLY A 569 4.84 9.65 -23.37
CA GLY A 569 6.08 10.44 -23.41
C GLY A 569 6.16 11.60 -22.41
N PHE A 570 5.34 11.55 -21.35
CA PHE A 570 5.33 12.51 -20.24
C PHE A 570 5.21 11.78 -18.89
N GLY A 571 5.85 12.33 -17.86
CA GLY A 571 5.83 11.81 -16.49
C GLY A 571 4.97 12.63 -15.53
N TYR A 572 4.36 11.95 -14.57
CA TYR A 572 3.48 12.54 -13.54
C TYR A 572 3.68 11.83 -12.20
N MET A 573 3.52 12.56 -11.12
CA MET A 573 3.28 11.99 -9.79
C MET A 573 1.80 12.19 -9.47
N MET A 574 1.12 11.20 -8.90
CA MET A 574 -0.17 11.46 -8.27
C MET A 574 0.02 12.29 -7.01
N VAL A 575 -1.00 13.08 -6.69
CA VAL A 575 -1.09 13.91 -5.49
C VAL A 575 -2.53 13.80 -5.00
N VAL A 576 -2.71 13.05 -3.92
CA VAL A 576 -4.00 12.91 -3.24
C VAL A 576 -4.00 13.86 -2.04
N THR A 577 -5.11 14.56 -1.82
CA THR A 577 -5.42 15.17 -0.52
C THR A 577 -6.57 14.39 0.11
N GLN A 578 -6.28 13.51 1.06
CA GLN A 578 -7.30 12.84 1.90
C GLN A 578 -7.80 13.82 2.98
N HIS A 579 -9.03 13.65 3.49
CA HIS A 579 -9.70 14.51 4.50
C HIS A 579 -9.14 15.92 4.82
N PRO A 580 -9.05 16.85 3.85
CA PRO A 580 -8.62 18.22 4.15
C PRO A 580 -9.63 18.91 5.07
N ASP A 581 -9.15 19.77 5.98
CA ASP A 581 -9.99 20.43 6.98
C ASP A 581 -11.19 21.16 6.34
N THR A 582 -12.31 21.23 7.04
CA THR A 582 -13.51 21.97 6.54
C THR A 582 -13.28 23.48 6.40
N THR A 583 -12.17 23.99 6.93
CA THR A 583 -11.69 25.39 6.80
C THR A 583 -10.62 25.59 5.74
N SER A 584 -10.12 24.52 5.10
CA SER A 584 -9.16 24.59 4.00
C SER A 584 -9.77 25.10 2.70
N ASP A 585 -8.94 25.38 1.69
CA ASP A 585 -9.39 25.70 0.32
C ASP A 585 -10.16 24.54 -0.34
N ASP A 586 -9.92 23.29 0.11
CA ASP A 586 -10.64 22.08 -0.34
C ASP A 586 -11.94 21.83 0.46
N ALA A 587 -12.18 22.57 1.55
CA ALA A 587 -13.44 22.62 2.31
C ALA A 587 -14.06 21.24 2.66
N GLY A 588 -13.25 20.31 3.16
CA GLY A 588 -13.72 18.96 3.54
C GLY A 588 -13.89 17.98 2.38
N GLN A 589 -13.39 18.31 1.17
CA GLN A 589 -13.47 17.43 0.00
C GLN A 589 -12.09 16.89 -0.39
N SER A 590 -11.92 15.58 -0.33
CA SER A 590 -10.69 14.93 -0.79
C SER A 590 -10.48 15.17 -2.30
N SER A 591 -9.23 15.25 -2.78
CA SER A 591 -8.95 15.58 -4.19
C SER A 591 -7.90 14.72 -4.87
N ALA A 592 -8.15 14.40 -6.14
CA ALA A 592 -7.19 13.77 -7.05
C ALA A 592 -6.50 14.86 -7.88
N SER A 593 -5.17 14.95 -7.78
CA SER A 593 -4.34 15.87 -8.55
C SER A 593 -3.12 15.16 -9.15
N VAL A 594 -2.49 15.75 -10.17
CA VAL A 594 -1.19 15.30 -10.70
C VAL A 594 -0.14 16.40 -10.62
N LEU A 595 1.06 16.08 -10.14
CA LEU A 595 2.25 16.94 -10.22
C LEU A 595 3.01 16.64 -11.52
N GLY A 596 3.13 17.64 -12.38
CA GLY A 596 3.80 17.51 -13.68
C GLY A 596 3.33 18.59 -14.66
N PRO A 597 3.32 18.31 -15.97
CA PRO A 597 3.96 17.18 -16.65
C PRO A 597 5.49 17.31 -16.67
N ILE A 598 6.20 16.18 -16.58
CA ILE A 598 7.67 16.09 -16.59
C ILE A 598 8.14 15.41 -17.89
N LYS A 599 9.35 15.72 -18.37
CA LYS A 599 10.08 14.88 -19.33
C LYS A 599 11.36 14.36 -18.69
N PHE A 600 11.59 13.05 -18.83
CA PHE A 600 12.73 12.35 -18.27
C PHE A 600 13.86 12.16 -19.29
#